data_AF-A0A5K1AJD6-F1
#
_entry.id   AF-A0A5K1AJD6-F1
#
_cell.length_a   1.000
_cell.length_b   1.000
_cell.length_c   1.000
_cell.angle_alpha   90.00
_cell.angle_beta   90.00
_cell.angle_gamma   90.00
#
_symmetry.space_group_name_H-M   'P 1'
#
loop_
_entity.id
_entity.type
_entity.pdbx_description
1 polymer ?
#
loop_
_entity_poly.entity_id
_entity_poly.type
_entity_poly.pdbx_seq_one_letter_code
_entity_poly.pdbx_strand_id
1 'polypeptide(L)' 'IGAFAAPDAIHWAPGLPKTRSGKIMRRILRKIASRQLEDLGDTSTLADPGI' A
#
# COMPACT_ATOMS: atom_id res chain seq x y z
N ILE A 1 5.17 21.65 -8.50
CA ILE A 1 4.05 20.88 -7.92
C ILE A 1 3.09 21.89 -7.29
N GLY A 2 1.83 21.96 -7.72
CA GLY A 2 0.86 22.97 -7.26
C GLY A 2 -0.10 22.44 -6.21
N ALA A 3 -1.10 23.24 -5.84
CA ALA A 3 -2.10 22.87 -4.82
C ALA A 3 -2.84 21.56 -5.12
N PHE A 4 -2.99 21.20 -6.41
CA PHE A 4 -3.63 19.95 -6.85
C PHE A 4 -2.91 18.66 -6.40
N ALA A 5 -1.66 18.76 -5.95
CA ALA A 5 -0.88 17.61 -5.52
C ALA A 5 -0.79 17.50 -3.99
N ALA A 6 -1.43 18.41 -3.26
CA ALA A 6 -1.59 18.25 -1.83
C ALA A 6 -2.41 16.99 -1.57
N PRO A 7 -1.94 16.06 -0.71
CA PRO A 7 -2.72 14.88 -0.37
C PRO A 7 -3.92 15.28 0.50
N ASP A 8 -5.10 14.74 0.18
CA ASP A 8 -6.30 14.93 1.00
C ASP A 8 -6.17 14.29 2.39
N ALA A 9 -5.40 13.19 2.46
CA ALA A 9 -5.19 12.43 3.68
C ALA A 9 -3.77 11.85 3.76
N ILE A 10 -3.25 11.78 4.98
CA ILE A 10 -1.97 11.12 5.30
C ILE A 10 -2.27 10.03 6.33
N HIS A 11 -1.92 8.79 5.99
CA HIS A 11 -2.02 7.65 6.90
C HIS A 11 -0.63 7.29 7.40
N TRP A 12 -0.41 7.45 8.70
CA TRP A 12 0.82 7.03 9.37
C TRP A 12 0.79 5.51 9.59
N ALA A 13 1.90 4.85 9.28
CA ALA A 13 2.03 3.40 9.44
C ALA A 13 3.45 3.05 9.91
N PRO A 14 3.63 2.00 10.74
CA PRO A 14 4.94 1.54 11.20
C PRO A 14 5.77 0.90 10.07
N GLY A 15 5.11 0.45 8.99
CA GLY A 15 5.74 -0.19 7.84
C GLY A 15 4.90 -0.04 6.58
N LEU A 16 5.49 -0.44 5.46
CA LEU A 16 4.80 -0.52 4.16
C LEU A 16 4.91 -1.94 3.62
N PRO A 17 3.86 -2.44 2.93
CA PRO A 17 3.91 -3.74 2.28
C PRO A 17 4.97 -3.71 1.18
N LYS A 18 5.99 -4.56 1.34
CA LYS A 18 7.14 -4.66 0.42
C LYS A 18 7.31 -6.09 -0.07
N THR A 19 7.75 -6.23 -1.31
CA THR A 19 8.19 -7.53 -1.86
C THR A 19 9.46 -8.01 -1.14
N ARG A 20 9.82 -9.29 -1.28
CA ARG A 20 11.12 -9.83 -0.83
C ARG A 20 12.34 -9.11 -1.42
N SER A 21 12.17 -8.43 -2.55
CA SER A 21 13.20 -7.57 -3.17
C SER A 21 13.14 -6.11 -2.70
N GLY A 22 12.27 -5.76 -1.76
CA GLY A 22 12.16 -4.43 -1.15
C GLY A 22 11.28 -3.43 -1.89
N LYS A 23 10.65 -3.81 -3.02
CA LYS A 23 9.76 -2.90 -3.77
C LYS A 23 8.43 -2.74 -3.04
N ILE A 24 7.94 -1.51 -2.92
CA ILE A 24 6.63 -1.23 -2.28
C ILE A 24 5.50 -1.75 -3.18
N MET A 25 4.61 -2.57 -2.61
CA MET A 25 3.44 -3.10 -3.31
C MET A 25 2.28 -2.09 -3.32
N ARG A 26 2.44 -1.01 -4.09
CA ARG A 26 1.44 0.08 -4.17
C ARG A 26 0.04 -0.37 -4.59
N ARG A 27 -0.10 -1.51 -5.26
CA ARG A 27 -1.40 -2.10 -5.60
C ARG A 27 -2.24 -2.42 -4.36
N ILE A 28 -1.62 -2.96 -3.31
CA ILE A 28 -2.28 -3.26 -2.03
C ILE A 28 -2.69 -1.94 -1.35
N LEU A 29 -1.78 -0.95 -1.30
CA LEU A 29 -2.07 0.37 -0.73
C LEU A 29 -3.27 1.05 -1.42
N ARG A 30 -3.40 0.92 -2.75
CA ARG A 30 -4.57 1.43 -3.50
C ARG A 30 -5.87 0.75 -3.08
N LYS A 31 -5.85 -0.57 -2.90
CA LYS A 31 -7.03 -1.36 -2.47
C LYS A 31 -7.46 -0.99 -1.05
N ILE A 32 -6.50 -0.79 -0.14
CA ILE A 32 -6.77 -0.31 1.21
C ILE A 32 -7.39 1.09 1.16
N ALA A 33 -6.80 2.02 0.41
CA ALA A 33 -7.32 3.38 0.26
C ALA A 33 -8.74 3.41 -0.36
N SER A 34 -9.05 2.47 -1.27
CA SER A 34 -10.39 2.33 -1.87
C SER A 34 -11.36 1.45 -1.07
N ARG A 35 -10.98 1.01 0.14
CA ARG A 35 -11.77 0.11 1.01
C ARG A 35 -12.19 -1.22 0.35
N GLN A 36 -11.39 -1.72 -0.58
CA GLN A 36 -11.61 -3.00 -1.28
C GLN A 36 -10.67 -4.08 -0.71
N LEU A 37 -10.99 -4.59 0.49
CA LEU A 37 -10.11 -5.52 1.21
C LEU A 37 -10.34 -7.00 0.88
N GLU A 38 -11.44 -7.31 0.20
CA GLU A 38 -11.86 -8.69 -0.10
C GLU A 38 -10.99 -9.34 -1.19
N ASP A 39 -10.41 -8.54 -2.09
CA ASP A 39 -9.52 -9.00 -3.16
C ASP A 39 -8.27 -8.13 -3.25
N LEU A 40 -7.25 -8.55 -2.49
CA LEU A 40 -5.90 -7.98 -2.52
C LEU A 40 -5.04 -8.59 -3.64
N GLY A 41 -5.56 -9.54 -4.44
CA GLY A 41 -4.82 -10.31 -5.43
C GLY A 41 -3.62 -11.08 -4.84
N ASP A 42 -2.63 -11.37 -5.68
CA ASP A 42 -1.45 -12.15 -5.26
C ASP A 42 -0.57 -11.39 -4.23
N THR A 43 -0.37 -12.02 -3.07
CA THR A 43 0.44 -11.55 -1.94
C THR A 43 1.65 -12.46 -1.65
N SER A 44 1.87 -13.50 -2.46
CA SER A 44 2.92 -14.52 -2.24
C SER A 44 4.34 -13.95 -2.20
N THR A 45 4.54 -12.77 -2.80
CA THR A 45 5.85 -12.09 -2.87
C THR A 45 6.10 -11.13 -1.72
N LEU A 46 5.15 -10.92 -0.81
CA LEU A 46 5.36 -10.08 0.39
C LEU A 46 6.50 -10.64 1.24
N ALA A 47 7.32 -9.72 1.75
CA ALA A 47 8.37 -10.06 2.70
C ALA A 47 7.78 -10.37 4.09
N ASP A 48 6.77 -9.58 4.49
CA ASP A 48 6.04 -9.74 5.74
C ASP A 48 4.54 -9.62 5.47
N PRO A 49 3.78 -10.72 5.47
CA PRO A 49 2.32 -10.70 5.28
C PRO A 49 1.52 -10.11 6.44
N GLY A 50 2.13 -9.92 7.62
CA GLY A 50 1.45 -9.38 8.81
C GLY A 50 1.47 -7.86 8.93
N ILE A 51 2.16 -7.18 8.00
CA ILE A 51 2.29 -5.72 7.91
C ILE A 51 1.11 -5.06 7.19
#